data_AF-A0A5J6QPL1-F1
#
_entry.id   AF-A0A5J6QPL1-F1
#
_cell.length_a   1.000
_cell.length_b   1.000
_cell.length_c   1.000
_cell.angle_alpha   90.00
_cell.angle_beta   90.00
_cell.angle_gamma   90.00
#
_symmetry.space_group_name_H-M   'P 1'
#
loop_
_entity.id
_entity.type
_entity.pdbx_description
1 polymer ?
#
loop_
_entity_poly.entity_id
_entity_poly.type
_entity_poly.pdbx_seq_one_letter_code
_entity_poly.pdbx_strand_id
1 'polypeptide(L)'
;MEFKQSLARRILIAFVLMTALVGGTFAVGIIEVVHVIEEQLISRDLNNELTRVLTQNIAQGRTPSLDSDTRFYSSDGRGPYALPEDLAGLKLGFHEVFEGENSYHALVREIDGRRYVMLQDQSDFEAREQVLYRVVMVGFGISVVLALLLGWLLARKVIEPVVRLAGQVRHRDQLLGMAPPLAPDYASDEVGQLAQAFDDTLGRLHEVLNRERLFTSDVSHELRTPLMVLATSCELLAENPSLDTRGRNQVERIARATEEMRDLVQTFLMLARSQRDEASVAPQASLSSVADDLASQWRGAIEHKGLRFEYQPGQPQERRYNASFLRSVLGNLLRNALHYTDSGSIRLVLKDDGFVVEDSGVGIPEEDREAMFRPFVRGPAKRGDGLGLGLSLVQRICDNQGWTVSLSASQPTGCRFEVDLKGNANPAS
;
A
#
# COMPACT_ATOMS: atom_id res chain seq x y z
N MET A 1 1.71 1.77 -8.71
CA MET A 1 1.79 3.10 -9.35
C MET A 1 3.03 3.80 -8.83
N GLU A 2 4.09 3.87 -9.64
CA GLU A 2 5.25 4.72 -9.32
C GLU A 2 4.82 6.17 -9.53
N PHE A 3 4.75 6.93 -8.45
CA PHE A 3 4.51 8.37 -8.55
C PHE A 3 5.72 8.99 -9.27
N LYS A 4 5.51 9.49 -10.51
CA LYS A 4 6.53 10.12 -11.37
C LYS A 4 7.36 11.23 -10.69
N GLN A 5 6.90 11.76 -9.54
CA GLN A 5 7.67 12.66 -8.67
C GLN A 5 7.25 12.44 -7.21
N SER A 6 8.23 12.23 -6.31
CA SER A 6 7.99 12.14 -4.86
C SER A 6 7.43 13.47 -4.34
N LEU A 7 6.57 13.41 -3.31
CA LEU A 7 5.99 14.60 -2.67
C LEU A 7 7.08 15.60 -2.22
N ALA A 8 8.22 15.09 -1.75
CA ALA A 8 9.42 15.86 -1.42
C ALA A 8 9.91 16.73 -2.58
N ARG A 9 9.98 16.18 -3.79
CA ARG A 9 10.44 16.92 -4.98
C ARG A 9 9.45 18.03 -5.36
N ARG A 10 8.15 17.80 -5.19
CA ARG A 10 7.12 18.81 -5.45
C ARG A 10 7.20 19.99 -4.48
N ILE A 11 7.39 19.73 -3.19
CA ILE A 11 7.57 20.80 -2.19
C ILE A 11 8.82 21.63 -2.49
N LEU A 12 9.95 20.98 -2.80
CA LEU A 12 11.17 21.69 -3.16
C LEU A 12 10.97 22.60 -4.37
N ILE A 13 10.38 22.07 -5.45
CA ILE A 13 10.10 22.85 -6.66
C ILE A 13 9.16 24.02 -6.35
N ALA A 14 8.11 23.80 -5.55
CA ALA A 14 7.17 24.85 -5.18
C ALA A 14 7.83 25.98 -4.38
N PHE A 15 8.68 25.66 -3.39
CA PHE A 15 9.41 26.66 -2.62
C PHE A 15 10.35 27.48 -3.49
N VAL A 16 11.14 26.81 -4.33
CA VAL A 16 12.10 27.49 -5.22
C VAL A 16 11.37 28.38 -6.23
N LEU A 17 10.30 27.89 -6.85
CA LEU A 17 9.51 28.69 -7.79
C LEU A 17 8.86 29.89 -7.11
N MET A 18 8.30 29.71 -5.92
CA MET A 18 7.67 30.81 -5.17
C MET A 18 8.71 31.87 -4.78
N THR A 19 9.88 31.47 -4.28
CA THR A 19 10.95 32.42 -3.94
C THR A 19 11.52 33.10 -5.17
N ALA A 20 11.72 32.37 -6.27
CA ALA A 20 12.19 32.96 -7.52
C ALA A 20 11.17 33.97 -8.08
N LEU A 21 9.87 33.65 -8.02
CA LEU A 21 8.81 34.53 -8.47
C LEU A 21 8.72 35.79 -7.61
N VAL A 22 8.59 35.64 -6.29
CA VAL A 22 8.45 36.76 -5.36
C VAL A 22 9.72 37.59 -5.34
N GLY A 23 10.88 36.95 -5.12
CA GLY A 23 12.18 37.64 -5.09
C GLY A 23 12.52 38.31 -6.41
N GLY A 24 12.21 37.67 -7.54
CA GLY A 24 12.42 38.23 -8.87
C GLY A 24 11.53 39.43 -9.14
N THR A 25 10.25 39.35 -8.74
CA THR A 25 9.30 40.46 -8.88
C THR A 25 9.74 41.67 -8.04
N PHE A 26 10.20 41.44 -6.79
CA PHE A 26 10.75 42.51 -5.96
C PHE A 26 12.04 43.09 -6.54
N ALA A 27 12.94 42.26 -7.06
CA ALA A 27 14.17 42.72 -7.70
C ALA A 27 13.88 43.63 -8.90
N VAL A 28 13.00 43.20 -9.81
CA VAL A 28 12.56 44.01 -10.96
C VAL A 28 11.87 45.30 -10.48
N GLY A 29 10.99 45.23 -9.48
CA GLY A 29 10.32 46.40 -8.94
C GLY A 29 11.27 47.43 -8.33
N ILE A 30 12.33 47.00 -7.63
CA ILE A 30 13.37 47.89 -7.11
C ILE A 30 14.12 48.58 -8.25
N ILE A 31 14.50 47.83 -9.28
CA ILE A 31 15.20 48.36 -10.46
C ILE A 31 14.35 49.43 -11.16
N GLU A 32 13.08 49.13 -11.43
CA GLU A 32 12.14 50.08 -12.05
C GLU A 32 11.92 51.34 -11.20
N VAL A 33 11.77 51.19 -9.88
CA VAL A 33 11.59 52.34 -8.97
C VAL A 33 12.81 53.26 -8.99
N VAL A 34 14.01 52.69 -9.03
CA VAL A 34 15.26 53.48 -9.08
C VAL A 34 15.34 54.27 -10.38
N HIS A 35 15.03 53.64 -11.50
CA HIS A 35 15.01 54.28 -12.82
C HIS A 35 14.00 55.44 -12.87
N VAL A 36 12.79 55.24 -12.35
CA VAL A 36 11.77 56.30 -12.29
C VAL A 36 12.18 57.45 -11.35
N ILE A 37 12.80 57.13 -10.21
CA ILE A 37 13.27 58.13 -9.25
C ILE A 37 14.41 58.97 -9.84
N GLU A 38 15.33 58.34 -10.57
CA GLU A 38 16.44 59.01 -11.25
C GLU A 38 15.93 60.09 -12.20
N GLU A 39 15.09 59.73 -13.18
CA GLU A 39 14.59 60.66 -14.19
C GLU A 39 13.81 61.83 -13.56
N GLN A 40 13.02 61.55 -12.51
CA GLN A 40 12.23 62.57 -11.83
C GLN A 40 13.06 63.51 -10.95
N LEU A 41 14.02 62.98 -10.18
CA LEU A 41 14.84 63.80 -9.30
C LEU A 41 15.79 64.68 -10.10
N ILE A 42 16.51 64.10 -11.07
CA ILE A 42 17.54 64.84 -11.81
C ILE A 42 16.91 65.91 -12.70
N SER A 43 15.81 65.59 -13.39
CA SER A 43 15.07 66.59 -14.18
C SER A 43 14.59 67.76 -13.32
N ARG A 44 14.12 67.47 -12.09
CA ARG A 44 13.64 68.49 -11.16
C ARG A 44 14.78 69.34 -10.62
N ASP A 45 15.90 68.72 -10.25
CA ASP A 45 17.07 69.41 -9.71
C ASP A 45 17.72 70.30 -10.78
N LEU A 46 17.96 69.79 -11.99
CA LEU A 46 18.45 70.59 -13.12
C LEU A 46 17.53 71.78 -13.43
N ASN A 47 16.21 71.60 -13.37
CA ASN A 47 15.28 72.68 -13.67
C ASN A 47 15.27 73.75 -12.57
N ASN A 48 15.39 73.35 -11.30
CA ASN A 48 15.53 74.26 -10.17
C ASN A 48 16.84 75.05 -10.25
N GLU A 49 17.95 74.38 -10.57
CA GLU A 49 19.26 75.01 -10.66
C GLU A 49 19.36 75.95 -11.86
N LEU A 50 18.88 75.53 -13.03
CA LEU A 50 18.80 76.40 -14.20
C LEU A 50 17.95 77.65 -13.90
N THR A 51 16.80 77.48 -13.23
CA THR A 51 15.96 78.62 -12.82
C THR A 51 16.68 79.53 -11.84
N ARG A 52 17.46 78.99 -10.88
CA ARG A 52 18.28 79.76 -9.94
C ARG A 52 19.35 80.57 -10.69
N VAL A 53 20.12 79.94 -11.58
CA VAL A 53 21.18 80.60 -12.38
C VAL A 53 20.60 81.73 -13.22
N LEU A 54 19.46 81.50 -13.88
CA LEU A 54 18.82 82.50 -14.73
C LEU A 54 18.33 83.71 -13.94
N THR A 55 17.67 83.48 -12.80
CA THR A 55 17.03 84.54 -12.01
C THR A 55 17.99 85.30 -11.10
N GLN A 56 18.97 84.63 -10.50
CA GLN A 56 19.86 85.22 -9.50
C GLN A 56 21.18 85.71 -10.10
N ASN A 57 21.64 85.12 -11.20
CA ASN A 57 22.93 85.44 -11.79
C ASN A 57 22.77 86.18 -13.11
N ILE A 58 22.18 85.53 -14.12
CA ILE A 58 22.09 86.09 -15.48
C ILE A 58 21.25 87.37 -15.51
N ALA A 59 20.07 87.37 -14.90
CA ALA A 59 19.21 88.55 -14.84
C ALA A 59 19.84 89.74 -14.07
N GLN A 60 20.80 89.47 -13.19
CA GLN A 60 21.51 90.49 -12.40
C GLN A 60 22.90 90.85 -12.96
N GLY A 61 23.27 90.30 -14.12
CA GLY A 61 24.59 90.52 -14.74
C GLY A 61 25.76 89.92 -13.97
N ARG A 62 25.51 88.91 -13.12
CA ARG A 62 26.53 88.22 -12.32
C ARG A 62 26.97 86.91 -12.99
N THR A 63 28.18 86.46 -12.69
CA THR A 63 28.68 85.15 -13.13
C THR A 63 27.83 84.02 -12.53
N PRO A 64 27.47 82.98 -13.29
CA PRO A 64 26.76 81.80 -12.76
C PRO A 64 27.49 81.19 -11.56
N SER A 65 26.74 80.89 -10.49
CA SER A 65 27.20 80.04 -9.39
C SER A 65 26.64 78.66 -9.67
N LEU A 66 27.53 77.71 -9.97
CA LEU A 66 27.19 76.34 -10.35
C LEU A 66 27.67 75.40 -9.25
N ASP A 67 26.95 74.30 -9.05
CA ASP A 67 27.45 73.19 -8.25
C ASP A 67 28.64 72.50 -8.95
N SER A 68 29.43 71.73 -8.20
CA SER A 68 30.71 71.21 -8.71
C SER A 68 30.57 70.19 -9.85
N ASP A 69 29.40 69.60 -9.98
CA ASP A 69 29.01 68.58 -10.96
C ASP A 69 28.19 69.17 -12.12
N THR A 70 27.92 70.48 -12.13
CA THR A 70 27.09 71.10 -13.16
C THR A 70 27.84 72.06 -14.10
N ARG A 71 27.43 72.06 -15.37
CA ARG A 71 27.94 72.98 -16.40
C ARG A 71 26.79 73.73 -17.05
N PHE A 72 26.99 75.02 -17.27
CA PHE A 72 25.98 75.89 -17.86
C PHE A 72 26.47 76.50 -19.17
N TYR A 73 25.61 76.47 -20.18
CA TYR A 73 25.87 77.02 -21.50
C TYR A 73 24.69 77.87 -21.98
N SER A 74 24.99 78.92 -22.75
CA SER A 74 23.99 79.79 -23.38
C SER A 74 24.36 80.11 -24.82
N SER A 75 23.35 80.25 -25.69
CA SER A 75 23.55 80.61 -27.11
C SER A 75 24.21 81.98 -27.32
N ASP A 76 24.09 82.89 -26.35
CA ASP A 76 24.76 84.19 -26.31
C ASP A 76 25.96 84.23 -25.33
N GLY A 77 26.28 83.09 -24.72
CA GLY A 77 27.39 82.94 -23.79
C GLY A 77 28.73 83.18 -24.47
N ARG A 78 29.71 83.66 -23.70
CA ARG A 78 31.09 83.87 -24.17
C ARG A 78 32.08 83.11 -23.29
N GLY A 79 33.19 82.69 -23.89
CA GLY A 79 34.23 81.94 -23.20
C GLY A 79 33.71 80.60 -22.66
N PRO A 80 33.87 80.29 -21.35
CA PRO A 80 33.51 78.99 -20.78
C PRO A 80 31.99 78.69 -20.78
N TYR A 81 31.14 79.67 -21.07
CA TYR A 81 29.68 79.52 -21.11
C TYR A 81 29.11 79.51 -22.53
N ALA A 82 29.96 79.54 -23.57
CA ALA A 82 29.52 79.51 -24.96
C ALA A 82 28.98 78.12 -25.31
N LEU A 83 27.81 78.06 -25.93
CA LEU A 83 27.17 76.79 -26.29
C LEU A 83 27.98 76.01 -27.35
N PRO A 84 28.48 74.79 -27.02
CA PRO A 84 29.15 73.93 -27.99
C PRO A 84 28.22 73.50 -29.13
N GLU A 85 28.77 73.31 -30.34
CA GLU A 85 27.99 72.89 -31.51
C GLU A 85 27.27 71.54 -31.29
N ASP A 86 27.92 70.61 -30.58
CA ASP A 86 27.40 69.27 -30.30
C ASP A 86 26.13 69.32 -29.42
N LEU A 87 26.01 70.32 -28.55
CA LEU A 87 24.86 70.52 -27.67
C LEU A 87 23.80 71.44 -28.30
N ALA A 88 24.18 72.23 -29.30
CA ALA A 88 23.28 73.17 -29.97
C ALA A 88 22.15 72.45 -30.73
N GLY A 89 22.34 71.20 -31.15
CA GLY A 89 21.35 70.39 -31.86
C GLY A 89 20.29 69.70 -31.00
N LEU A 90 20.42 69.73 -29.68
CA LEU A 90 19.49 69.04 -28.77
C LEU A 90 18.08 69.65 -28.84
N LYS A 91 17.06 68.81 -28.60
CA LYS A 91 15.66 69.26 -28.51
C LYS A 91 15.41 69.91 -27.13
N LEU A 92 14.28 70.59 -26.99
CA LEU A 92 13.85 71.14 -25.70
C LEU A 92 13.45 69.99 -24.77
N GLY A 93 13.88 70.05 -23.51
CA GLY A 93 13.58 69.05 -22.49
C GLY A 93 14.83 68.40 -21.90
N PHE A 94 14.61 67.24 -21.28
CA PHE A 94 15.64 66.44 -20.62
C PHE A 94 16.22 65.42 -21.61
N HIS A 95 17.54 65.27 -21.62
CA HIS A 95 18.28 64.41 -22.52
C HIS A 95 19.47 63.77 -21.81
N GLU A 96 19.85 62.56 -22.21
CA GLU A 96 21.15 61.99 -21.88
C GLU A 96 22.14 62.29 -23.01
N VAL A 97 23.34 62.72 -22.63
CA VAL A 97 24.42 63.08 -23.55
C VAL A 97 25.70 62.40 -23.11
N PHE A 98 26.46 61.91 -24.07
CA PHE A 98 27.73 61.22 -23.81
C PHE A 98 28.89 62.08 -24.31
N GLU A 99 29.87 62.33 -23.45
CA GLU A 99 31.11 63.04 -23.80
C GLU A 99 32.30 62.10 -23.54
N GLY A 100 32.70 61.36 -24.58
CA GLY A 100 33.71 60.30 -24.44
C GLY A 100 33.17 59.08 -23.69
N GLU A 101 33.77 58.76 -22.53
CA GLU A 101 33.31 57.69 -21.63
C GLU A 101 32.34 58.18 -20.54
N ASN A 102 32.14 59.50 -20.44
CA ASN A 102 31.31 60.09 -19.39
C ASN A 102 29.87 60.32 -19.90
N SER A 103 28.90 60.06 -19.04
CA SER A 103 27.48 60.36 -19.24
C SER A 103 27.07 61.62 -18.48
N TYR A 104 26.28 62.46 -19.14
CA TYR A 104 25.76 63.72 -18.61
C TYR A 104 24.26 63.81 -18.85
N HIS A 105 23.53 64.24 -17.83
CA HIS A 105 22.14 64.65 -17.99
C HIS A 105 22.07 66.11 -18.43
N ALA A 106 21.39 66.35 -19.53
CA ALA A 106 21.25 67.65 -20.17
C ALA A 106 19.81 68.15 -20.09
N LEU A 107 19.62 69.34 -19.54
CA LEU A 107 18.36 70.08 -19.61
C LEU A 107 18.49 71.24 -20.59
N VAL A 108 17.67 71.24 -21.63
CA VAL A 108 17.64 72.27 -22.67
C VAL A 108 16.36 73.09 -22.56
N ARG A 109 16.50 74.40 -22.44
CA ARG A 109 15.38 75.34 -22.35
C ARG A 109 15.62 76.56 -23.22
N GLU A 110 14.54 77.12 -23.75
CA GLU A 110 14.58 78.35 -24.52
C GLU A 110 13.70 79.41 -23.86
N ILE A 111 14.26 80.59 -23.64
CA ILE A 111 13.60 81.74 -23.03
C ILE A 111 14.00 82.99 -23.81
N ASP A 112 13.02 83.80 -24.21
CA ASP A 112 13.23 85.04 -24.98
C ASP A 112 14.11 84.87 -26.24
N GLY A 113 13.97 83.72 -26.92
CA GLY A 113 14.74 83.36 -28.13
C GLY A 113 16.20 82.99 -27.85
N ARG A 114 16.59 82.81 -26.59
CA ARG A 114 17.92 82.34 -26.17
C ARG A 114 17.83 80.91 -25.65
N ARG A 115 18.77 80.08 -26.10
CA ARG A 115 18.85 78.67 -25.71
C ARG A 115 19.85 78.50 -24.58
N TYR A 116 19.40 77.85 -23.51
CA TYR A 116 20.17 77.53 -22.32
C TYR A 116 20.28 76.01 -22.20
N VAL A 117 21.48 75.53 -21.90
CA VAL A 117 21.76 74.10 -21.66
C VAL A 117 22.45 73.97 -20.31
N MET A 118 21.89 73.14 -19.45
CA MET A 118 22.48 72.76 -18.16
C MET A 118 22.86 71.28 -18.23
N LEU A 119 24.12 70.95 -17.98
CA LEU A 119 24.60 69.57 -17.86
C LEU A 119 24.87 69.25 -16.39
N GLN A 120 24.62 68.00 -16.00
CA GLN A 120 25.05 67.44 -14.73
C GLN A 120 25.77 66.10 -14.95
N ASP A 121 26.89 65.89 -14.27
CA ASP A 121 27.68 64.66 -14.34
C ASP A 121 26.93 63.49 -13.68
N GLN A 122 26.75 62.37 -14.40
CA GLN A 122 26.00 61.20 -13.92
C GLN A 122 26.90 60.14 -13.25
N SER A 123 28.23 60.28 -13.31
CA SER A 123 29.19 59.24 -12.90
C SER A 123 28.98 58.73 -11.47
N ASP A 124 28.72 59.64 -10.53
CA ASP A 124 28.46 59.31 -9.13
C ASP A 124 27.13 58.56 -8.92
N PHE A 125 26.13 58.86 -9.75
CA PHE A 125 24.83 58.21 -9.71
C PHE A 125 24.92 56.80 -10.30
N GLU A 126 25.54 56.64 -11.47
CA GLU A 126 25.78 55.33 -12.10
C GLU A 126 26.55 54.39 -11.16
N ALA A 127 27.57 54.90 -10.46
CA ALA A 127 28.32 54.09 -9.49
C ALA A 127 27.42 53.55 -8.36
N ARG A 128 26.49 54.37 -7.85
CA ARG A 128 25.54 53.96 -6.80
C ARG A 128 24.49 52.98 -7.33
N GLU A 129 24.00 53.21 -8.54
CA GLU A 129 23.05 52.34 -9.23
C GLU A 129 23.66 50.94 -9.45
N GLN A 130 24.90 50.86 -9.95
CA GLN A 130 25.62 49.60 -10.12
C GLN A 130 25.84 48.86 -8.79
N VAL A 131 26.11 49.59 -7.70
CA VAL A 131 26.21 48.98 -6.36
C VAL A 131 24.85 48.43 -5.95
N LEU A 132 23.77 49.17 -6.15
CA LEU A 132 22.41 48.73 -5.85
C LEU A 132 22.04 47.47 -6.65
N TYR A 133 22.30 47.44 -7.96
CA TYR A 133 22.05 46.28 -8.81
C TYR A 133 22.82 45.04 -8.34
N ARG A 134 24.09 45.21 -7.97
CA ARG A 134 24.87 44.11 -7.38
C ARG A 134 24.26 43.63 -6.08
N VAL A 135 23.84 44.53 -5.19
CA VAL A 135 23.21 44.18 -3.91
C VAL A 135 21.89 43.43 -4.13
N VAL A 136 21.03 43.90 -5.04
CA VAL A 136 19.75 43.25 -5.39
C VAL A 136 19.98 41.86 -5.98
N MET A 137 20.92 41.72 -6.93
CA MET A 137 21.22 40.44 -7.57
C MET A 137 21.83 39.42 -6.59
N VAL A 138 22.76 39.86 -5.73
CA VAL A 138 23.34 39.01 -4.68
C VAL A 138 22.25 38.62 -3.67
N GLY A 139 21.40 39.56 -3.25
CA GLY A 139 20.28 39.29 -2.36
C GLY A 139 19.29 38.27 -2.94
N PHE A 140 18.95 38.42 -4.22
CA PHE A 140 18.12 37.46 -4.94
C PHE A 140 18.77 36.07 -4.98
N GLY A 141 20.05 35.98 -5.34
CA GLY A 141 20.80 34.72 -5.35
C GLY A 141 20.82 34.03 -3.98
N ILE A 142 21.09 34.79 -2.90
CA ILE A 142 21.04 34.28 -1.53
C ILE A 142 19.65 33.77 -1.18
N SER A 143 18.59 34.48 -1.57
CA SER A 143 17.21 34.05 -1.30
C SER A 143 16.86 32.72 -1.97
N VAL A 144 17.32 32.48 -3.20
CA VAL A 144 17.12 31.23 -3.93
C VAL A 144 17.89 30.08 -3.26
N VAL A 145 19.15 30.32 -2.86
CA VAL A 145 19.94 29.32 -2.13
C VAL A 145 19.28 28.97 -0.80
N LEU A 146 18.76 29.96 -0.07
CA LEU A 146 18.06 29.75 1.19
C LEU A 146 16.76 28.95 0.98
N ALA A 147 16.02 29.21 -0.10
CA ALA A 147 14.82 28.45 -0.45
C ALA A 147 15.12 26.98 -0.79
N LEU A 148 16.21 26.72 -1.51
CA LEU A 148 16.69 25.36 -1.78
C LEU A 148 17.03 24.62 -0.48
N LEU A 149 17.74 25.29 0.43
CA LEU A 149 18.14 24.73 1.73
C LEU A 149 16.92 24.42 2.60
N LEU A 150 16.00 25.38 2.75
CA LEU A 150 14.77 25.21 3.53
C LEU A 150 13.85 24.14 2.93
N GLY A 151 13.68 24.13 1.60
CA GLY A 151 12.90 23.11 0.90
C GLY A 151 13.47 21.71 1.10
N TRP A 152 14.81 21.56 1.06
CA TRP A 152 15.48 20.29 1.34
C TRP A 152 15.31 19.84 2.79
N LEU A 153 15.46 20.76 3.76
CA LEU A 153 15.25 20.46 5.18
C LEU A 153 13.80 20.01 5.47
N LEU A 154 12.80 20.69 4.92
CA LEU A 154 11.38 20.32 5.09
C LEU A 154 11.08 18.95 4.47
N ALA A 155 11.58 18.69 3.26
CA ALA A 155 11.43 17.39 2.61
C ALA A 155 11.99 16.24 3.46
N ARG A 156 13.19 16.44 4.03
CA ARG A 156 13.87 15.44 4.85
C ARG A 156 13.23 15.26 6.23
N LYS A 157 12.81 16.35 6.87
CA LYS A 157 12.31 16.31 8.25
C LYS A 157 10.82 15.93 8.34
N VAL A 158 10.01 16.27 7.34
CA VAL A 158 8.54 16.12 7.40
C VAL A 158 8.05 15.01 6.46
N ILE A 159 8.55 14.94 5.22
CA ILE A 159 8.01 14.00 4.23
C ILE A 159 8.64 12.61 4.32
N GLU A 160 9.95 12.53 4.55
CA GLU A 160 10.66 11.25 4.63
C GLU A 160 10.05 10.28 5.68
N PRO A 161 9.74 10.72 6.91
CA PRO A 161 9.09 9.85 7.90
C PRO A 161 7.71 9.35 7.43
N VAL A 162 6.90 10.20 6.81
CA VAL A 162 5.56 9.82 6.32
C VAL A 162 5.65 8.79 5.20
N VAL A 163 6.59 8.98 4.25
CA VAL A 163 6.81 8.03 3.15
C VAL A 163 7.32 6.70 3.68
N ARG A 164 8.21 6.72 4.68
CA ARG A 164 8.71 5.51 5.34
C ARG A 164 7.58 4.77 6.06
N LEU A 165 6.73 5.47 6.80
CA LEU A 165 5.59 4.88 7.49
C LEU A 165 4.61 4.26 6.50
N ALA A 166 4.26 4.98 5.43
CA ALA A 166 3.40 4.46 4.37
C ALA A 166 3.99 3.22 3.68
N GLY A 167 5.31 3.20 3.47
CA GLY A 167 6.04 2.05 2.95
C GLY A 167 5.96 0.84 3.89
N GLN A 168 6.20 1.05 5.19
CA GLN A 168 6.11 0.02 6.23
C GLN A 168 4.71 -0.56 6.32
N VAL A 169 3.66 0.27 6.29
CA VAL A 169 2.25 -0.18 6.32
C VAL A 169 1.90 -0.99 5.07
N ARG A 170 2.29 -0.53 3.87
CA ARG A 170 1.95 -1.22 2.60
C ARG A 170 2.56 -2.61 2.45
N HIS A 171 3.66 -2.91 3.13
CA HIS A 171 4.33 -4.21 3.07
C HIS A 171 4.05 -5.07 4.33
N ARG A 172 3.25 -4.54 5.27
CA ARG A 172 2.95 -5.17 6.55
C ARG A 172 1.98 -6.35 6.43
N ASP A 173 1.15 -6.36 5.39
CA ASP A 173 0.16 -7.41 5.13
C ASP A 173 0.79 -8.81 5.02
N GLN A 174 2.10 -8.90 4.74
CA GLN A 174 2.83 -10.17 4.65
C GLN A 174 3.33 -10.71 6.01
N LEU A 175 3.23 -9.96 7.10
CA LEU A 175 3.87 -10.28 8.39
C LEU A 175 2.90 -10.25 9.59
N LEU A 176 1.61 -10.51 9.35
CA LEU A 176 0.46 -10.48 10.27
C LEU A 176 0.55 -11.36 11.55
N GLY A 177 1.73 -11.71 12.06
CA GLY A 177 1.87 -12.41 13.33
C GLY A 177 3.02 -11.99 14.23
N MET A 178 4.06 -11.30 13.73
CA MET A 178 5.29 -11.04 14.52
C MET A 178 6.01 -9.74 14.20
N ALA A 179 5.37 -8.83 13.48
CA ALA A 179 6.04 -7.63 13.06
C ALA A 179 6.13 -6.61 14.25
N PRO A 180 7.30 -6.00 14.53
CA PRO A 180 7.49 -5.09 15.67
C PRO A 180 6.70 -3.78 15.51
N PRO A 181 6.24 -3.14 16.60
CA PRO A 181 5.42 -1.93 16.54
C PRO A 181 6.11 -0.81 15.75
N LEU A 182 5.33 0.00 15.05
CA LEU A 182 5.81 1.09 14.22
C LEU A 182 6.16 2.32 15.06
N ALA A 183 5.36 2.64 16.07
CA ALA A 183 5.48 3.87 16.85
C ALA A 183 6.89 4.17 17.43
N PRO A 184 7.68 3.18 17.91
CA PRO A 184 9.02 3.45 18.44
C PRO A 184 10.03 3.98 17.42
N ASP A 185 9.80 3.79 16.12
CA ASP A 185 10.68 4.28 15.05
C ASP A 185 10.47 5.77 14.73
N TYR A 186 9.45 6.41 15.31
CA TYR A 186 9.01 7.77 15.00
C TYR A 186 9.05 8.70 16.21
N ALA A 187 9.21 10.01 15.95
CA ALA A 187 9.17 11.03 16.99
C ALA A 187 7.76 11.19 17.57
N SER A 188 7.63 11.78 18.76
CA SER A 188 6.35 12.07 19.41
C SER A 188 5.60 13.27 18.80
N ASP A 189 5.49 13.32 17.47
CA ASP A 189 4.80 14.33 16.68
C ASP A 189 3.54 13.72 16.00
N GLU A 190 2.96 14.43 15.02
CA GLU A 190 1.80 13.96 14.27
C GLU A 190 2.07 12.65 13.51
N VAL A 191 3.31 12.41 13.07
CA VAL A 191 3.68 11.17 12.38
C VAL A 191 3.77 10.02 13.38
N GLY A 192 4.33 10.25 14.56
CA GLY A 192 4.33 9.26 15.64
C GLY A 192 2.93 8.92 16.15
N GLN A 193 2.04 9.91 16.29
CA GLN A 193 0.64 9.67 16.65
C GLN A 193 -0.08 8.80 15.60
N LEU A 194 0.19 9.04 14.31
CA LEU A 194 -0.34 8.22 13.24
C LEU A 194 0.20 6.78 13.31
N ALA A 195 1.50 6.61 13.57
CA ALA A 195 2.11 5.29 13.77
C ALA A 195 1.49 4.54 14.96
N GLN A 196 1.25 5.23 16.08
CA GLN A 196 0.58 4.67 17.25
C GLN A 196 -0.86 4.23 16.93
N ALA A 197 -1.62 5.05 16.21
CA ALA A 197 -2.99 4.70 15.81
C ALA A 197 -3.01 3.45 14.89
N PHE A 198 -2.01 3.30 14.01
CA PHE A 198 -1.84 2.07 13.22
C PHE A 198 -1.51 0.86 14.09
N ASP A 199 -0.61 1.00 15.06
CA ASP A 199 -0.29 -0.10 15.98
C ASP A 199 -1.50 -0.52 16.82
N ASP A 200 -2.29 0.43 17.33
CA ASP A 200 -3.50 0.17 18.10
C ASP A 200 -4.56 -0.56 17.27
N THR A 201 -4.78 -0.13 16.02
CA THR A 201 -5.75 -0.78 15.11
C THR A 201 -5.31 -2.18 14.72
N LEU A 202 -4.02 -2.39 14.43
CA LEU A 202 -3.46 -3.71 14.18
C LEU A 202 -3.55 -4.62 15.40
N GLY A 203 -3.32 -4.08 16.60
CA GLY A 203 -3.46 -4.79 17.87
C GLY A 203 -4.89 -5.27 18.11
N ARG A 204 -5.88 -4.38 17.91
CA ARG A 204 -7.30 -4.74 18.01
C ARG A 204 -7.70 -5.80 16.99
N LEU A 205 -7.21 -5.70 15.76
CA LEU A 205 -7.49 -6.68 14.71
C LEU A 205 -6.91 -8.05 15.08
N HIS A 206 -5.68 -8.08 15.62
CA HIS A 206 -5.08 -9.31 16.16
C HIS A 206 -5.89 -9.91 17.30
N GLU A 207 -6.36 -9.09 18.24
CA GLU A 207 -7.16 -9.54 19.37
C GLU A 207 -8.48 -10.18 18.89
N VAL A 208 -9.17 -9.54 17.94
CA VAL A 208 -10.39 -10.06 17.33
C VAL A 208 -10.13 -11.39 16.62
N LEU A 209 -9.07 -11.47 15.80
CA LEU A 209 -8.71 -12.71 15.09
C LEU A 209 -8.34 -13.84 16.06
N ASN A 210 -7.58 -13.55 17.12
CA ASN A 210 -7.23 -14.54 18.14
C ASN A 210 -8.45 -15.00 18.94
N ARG A 211 -9.37 -14.09 19.29
CA ARG A 211 -10.64 -14.46 19.93
C ARG A 211 -11.47 -15.39 19.06
N GLU A 212 -11.54 -15.13 17.77
CA GLU A 212 -12.30 -15.97 16.84
C GLU A 212 -11.66 -17.36 16.65
N ARG A 213 -10.31 -17.44 16.68
CA ARG A 213 -9.58 -18.73 16.72
C ARG A 213 -9.93 -19.53 17.97
N LEU A 214 -9.81 -18.91 19.15
CA LEU A 214 -10.11 -19.56 20.43
C LEU A 214 -11.57 -20.00 20.50
N PHE A 215 -12.50 -19.14 20.06
CA PHE A 215 -13.92 -19.45 20.00
C PHE A 215 -14.21 -20.71 19.16
N THR A 216 -13.59 -20.84 17.98
CA THR A 216 -13.77 -22.03 17.14
C THR A 216 -13.26 -23.31 17.82
N SER A 217 -12.16 -23.20 18.59
CA SER A 217 -11.65 -24.33 19.37
C SER A 217 -12.54 -24.70 20.55
N ASP A 218 -13.00 -23.72 21.31
CA ASP A 218 -13.83 -23.92 22.49
C ASP A 218 -15.19 -24.51 22.12
N VAL A 219 -15.83 -23.98 21.06
CA VAL A 219 -17.09 -24.53 20.52
C VAL A 219 -16.93 -25.99 20.07
N SER A 220 -15.75 -26.37 19.57
CA SER A 220 -15.47 -27.78 19.19
C SER A 220 -15.54 -28.73 20.38
N HIS A 221 -15.00 -28.33 21.52
CA HIS A 221 -14.98 -29.14 22.73
C HIS A 221 -16.34 -29.15 23.43
N GLU A 222 -16.98 -27.99 23.52
CA GLU A 222 -18.30 -27.84 24.16
C GLU A 222 -19.42 -28.58 23.40
N LEU A 223 -19.31 -28.76 22.08
CA LEU A 223 -20.27 -29.55 21.30
C LEU A 223 -19.97 -31.05 21.29
N ARG A 224 -18.69 -31.46 21.43
CA ARG A 224 -18.31 -32.88 21.43
C ARG A 224 -18.84 -33.62 22.65
N THR A 225 -18.75 -33.00 23.82
CA THR A 225 -19.17 -33.60 25.10
C THR A 225 -20.66 -33.99 25.13
N PRO A 226 -21.62 -33.11 24.82
CA PRO A 226 -23.05 -33.48 24.83
C PRO A 226 -23.39 -34.50 23.74
N LEU A 227 -22.74 -34.44 22.57
CA LEU A 227 -22.93 -35.44 21.52
C LEU A 227 -22.41 -36.83 21.93
N MET A 228 -21.29 -36.88 22.65
CA MET A 228 -20.76 -38.14 23.22
C MET A 228 -21.72 -38.72 24.26
N VAL A 229 -22.26 -37.89 25.16
CA VAL A 229 -23.25 -38.32 26.15
C VAL A 229 -24.51 -38.87 25.48
N LEU A 230 -25.00 -38.21 24.43
CA LEU A 230 -26.15 -38.69 23.64
C LEU A 230 -25.85 -40.03 22.96
N ALA A 231 -24.67 -40.19 22.37
CA ALA A 231 -24.24 -41.43 21.73
C ALA A 231 -24.17 -42.59 22.73
N THR A 232 -23.48 -42.40 23.86
CA THR A 232 -23.38 -43.43 24.93
C THR A 232 -24.74 -43.76 25.53
N SER A 233 -25.62 -42.77 25.69
CA SER A 233 -26.99 -43.02 26.18
C SER A 233 -27.80 -43.86 25.18
N CYS A 234 -27.63 -43.62 23.87
CA CYS A 234 -28.27 -44.43 22.84
C CYS A 234 -27.70 -45.86 22.81
N GLU A 235 -26.39 -46.05 22.98
CA GLU A 235 -25.74 -47.36 23.08
C GLU A 235 -26.30 -48.15 24.27
N LEU A 236 -26.35 -47.55 25.47
CA LEU A 236 -26.89 -48.19 26.67
C LEU A 236 -28.38 -48.55 26.54
N LEU A 237 -29.17 -47.69 25.88
CA LEU A 237 -30.58 -47.99 25.63
C LEU A 237 -30.75 -49.09 24.58
N ALA A 238 -29.88 -49.17 23.57
CA ALA A 238 -29.95 -50.22 22.56
C ALA A 238 -29.68 -51.62 23.14
N GLU A 239 -28.82 -51.70 24.15
CA GLU A 239 -28.50 -52.94 24.88
C GLU A 239 -29.58 -53.38 25.87
N ASN A 240 -30.54 -52.50 26.23
CA ASN A 240 -31.56 -52.82 27.22
C ASN A 240 -32.61 -53.79 26.65
N PRO A 241 -32.75 -55.02 27.22
CA PRO A 241 -33.66 -56.03 26.72
C PRO A 241 -35.14 -55.76 27.02
N SER A 242 -35.46 -54.77 27.86
CA SER A 242 -36.84 -54.39 28.22
C SER A 242 -37.51 -53.42 27.24
N LEU A 243 -36.76 -52.94 26.23
CA LEU A 243 -37.28 -52.04 25.20
C LEU A 243 -38.09 -52.81 24.15
N ASP A 244 -39.31 -52.33 23.88
CA ASP A 244 -40.16 -52.85 22.82
C ASP A 244 -39.59 -52.50 21.42
N THR A 245 -40.07 -53.17 20.37
CA THR A 245 -39.57 -52.97 19.00
C THR A 245 -39.71 -51.51 18.54
N ARG A 246 -40.76 -50.83 18.98
CA ARG A 246 -40.99 -49.42 18.66
C ARG A 246 -39.96 -48.51 19.35
N GLY A 247 -39.68 -48.73 20.63
CA GLY A 247 -38.67 -48.00 21.37
C GLY A 247 -37.26 -48.23 20.82
N ARG A 248 -36.90 -49.47 20.47
CA ARG A 248 -35.61 -49.78 19.83
C ARG A 248 -35.42 -49.03 18.51
N ASN A 249 -36.44 -48.98 17.66
CA ASN A 249 -36.41 -48.20 16.41
C ASN A 249 -36.25 -46.68 16.65
N GLN A 250 -36.79 -46.14 17.75
CA GLN A 250 -36.61 -44.72 18.10
C GLN A 250 -35.19 -44.44 18.61
N VAL A 251 -34.64 -45.32 19.46
CA VAL A 251 -33.26 -45.22 19.95
C VAL A 251 -32.28 -45.25 18.78
N GLU A 252 -32.44 -46.18 17.84
CA GLU A 252 -31.62 -46.21 16.62
C GLU A 252 -31.76 -44.92 15.81
N ARG A 253 -32.96 -44.33 15.72
CA ARG A 253 -33.16 -43.08 15.00
C ARG A 253 -32.46 -41.89 15.68
N ILE A 254 -32.43 -41.85 17.01
CA ILE A 254 -31.72 -40.81 17.78
C ILE A 254 -30.20 -41.03 17.69
N ALA A 255 -29.74 -42.29 17.74
CA ALA A 255 -28.34 -42.64 17.55
C ALA A 255 -27.82 -42.15 16.20
N ARG A 256 -28.58 -42.43 15.13
CA ARG A 256 -28.32 -41.88 13.78
C ARG A 256 -28.24 -40.36 13.80
N ALA A 257 -29.27 -39.66 14.27
CA ALA A 257 -29.30 -38.20 14.29
C ALA A 257 -28.15 -37.57 15.12
N THR A 258 -27.68 -38.26 16.16
CA THR A 258 -26.54 -37.83 16.99
C THR A 258 -25.22 -37.95 16.24
N GLU A 259 -25.02 -39.07 15.54
CA GLU A 259 -23.87 -39.30 14.66
C GLU A 259 -23.83 -38.27 13.52
N GLU A 260 -25.00 -37.98 12.94
CA GLU A 260 -25.19 -36.96 11.92
C GLU A 260 -24.78 -35.55 12.38
N MET A 261 -25.19 -35.15 13.58
CA MET A 261 -24.78 -33.88 14.18
C MET A 261 -23.28 -33.82 14.45
N ARG A 262 -22.67 -34.94 14.86
CA ARG A 262 -21.23 -35.04 15.10
C ARG A 262 -20.43 -34.78 13.84
N ASP A 263 -20.77 -35.43 12.73
CA ASP A 263 -20.08 -35.26 11.45
C ASP A 263 -20.26 -33.82 10.90
N LEU A 264 -21.45 -33.22 11.04
CA LEU A 264 -21.71 -31.82 10.64
C LEU A 264 -20.88 -30.81 11.43
N VAL A 265 -20.88 -30.94 12.75
CA VAL A 265 -20.12 -30.06 13.65
C VAL A 265 -18.62 -30.18 13.34
N GLN A 266 -18.12 -31.41 13.22
CA GLN A 266 -16.73 -31.65 12.87
C GLN A 266 -16.35 -31.06 11.50
N THR A 267 -17.24 -31.14 10.51
CA THR A 267 -17.05 -30.53 9.18
C THR A 267 -16.99 -29.01 9.27
N PHE A 268 -17.95 -28.35 9.92
CA PHE A 268 -17.98 -26.89 10.03
C PHE A 268 -16.77 -26.34 10.79
N LEU A 269 -16.34 -27.02 11.85
CA LEU A 269 -15.18 -26.61 12.65
C LEU A 269 -13.87 -26.79 11.89
N MET A 270 -13.74 -27.86 11.10
CA MET A 270 -12.59 -28.00 10.19
C MET A 270 -12.57 -26.91 9.12
N LEU A 271 -13.73 -26.56 8.55
CA LEU A 271 -13.83 -25.48 7.54
C LEU A 271 -13.50 -24.11 8.12
N ALA A 272 -14.00 -23.79 9.31
CA ALA A 272 -13.72 -22.54 10.02
C ALA A 272 -12.23 -22.36 10.33
N ARG A 273 -11.51 -23.46 10.61
CA ARG A 273 -10.05 -23.47 10.79
C ARG A 273 -9.29 -23.34 9.46
N SER A 274 -9.85 -23.88 8.37
CA SER A 274 -9.18 -23.98 7.08
C SER A 274 -9.07 -22.67 6.27
N GLN A 275 -9.96 -21.70 6.50
CA GLN A 275 -9.99 -20.43 5.76
C GLN A 275 -8.95 -19.39 6.22
N ARG A 276 -8.11 -19.72 7.21
CA ARG A 276 -7.12 -18.79 7.77
C ARG A 276 -5.77 -19.47 7.77
N ASP A 277 -4.74 -18.77 7.30
CA ASP A 277 -3.35 -19.22 7.10
C ASP A 277 -2.72 -19.88 8.35
N GLU A 278 -3.18 -21.08 8.71
CA GLU A 278 -2.62 -21.98 9.72
C GLU A 278 -1.62 -22.96 9.11
N ALA A 279 -1.09 -22.66 7.92
CA ALA A 279 -0.04 -23.45 7.30
C ALA A 279 1.24 -23.55 8.16
N SER A 280 1.44 -22.66 9.14
CA SER A 280 2.63 -22.64 9.99
C SER A 280 2.49 -23.27 11.38
N VAL A 281 1.28 -23.63 11.86
CA VAL A 281 1.07 -24.12 13.24
C VAL A 281 0.35 -25.47 13.32
N ALA A 282 -0.32 -25.91 12.24
CA ALA A 282 -0.96 -27.23 12.24
C ALA A 282 0.09 -28.36 12.27
N PRO A 283 -0.10 -29.44 13.05
CA PRO A 283 0.82 -30.56 13.09
C PRO A 283 0.96 -31.18 11.70
N GLN A 284 2.21 -31.27 11.24
CA GLN A 284 2.55 -31.78 9.92
C GLN A 284 3.02 -33.24 10.00
N ALA A 285 2.44 -34.12 9.17
CA ALA A 285 2.76 -35.55 9.12
C ALA A 285 3.01 -36.02 7.67
N SER A 286 3.75 -37.12 7.52
CA SER A 286 3.89 -37.80 6.23
C SER A 286 2.64 -38.64 5.94
N LEU A 287 2.38 -38.89 4.66
CA LEU A 287 1.26 -39.76 4.26
C LEU A 287 1.39 -41.17 4.87
N SER A 288 2.61 -41.74 4.85
CA SER A 288 2.86 -43.07 5.41
C SER A 288 2.50 -43.16 6.89
N SER A 289 2.92 -42.19 7.72
CA SER A 289 2.66 -42.27 9.16
C SER A 289 1.16 -42.19 9.48
N VAL A 290 0.42 -41.34 8.78
CA VAL A 290 -1.04 -41.25 8.93
C VAL A 290 -1.75 -42.51 8.43
N ALA A 291 -1.28 -43.07 7.32
CA ALA A 291 -1.85 -44.29 6.74
C ALA A 291 -1.58 -45.52 7.60
N ASP A 292 -0.38 -45.67 8.16
CA ASP A 292 -0.01 -46.76 9.07
C ASP A 292 -0.90 -46.74 10.33
N ASP A 293 -1.05 -45.57 10.95
CA ASP A 293 -1.94 -45.39 12.11
C ASP A 293 -3.38 -45.81 11.79
N LEU A 294 -3.94 -45.28 10.69
CA LEU A 294 -5.32 -45.58 10.30
C LEU A 294 -5.50 -47.03 9.86
N ALA A 295 -4.54 -47.61 9.15
CA ALA A 295 -4.55 -49.02 8.78
C ALA A 295 -4.57 -49.92 10.03
N SER A 296 -3.82 -49.56 11.07
CA SER A 296 -3.84 -50.29 12.35
C SER A 296 -5.19 -50.17 13.07
N GLN A 297 -5.78 -48.97 13.07
CA GLN A 297 -7.06 -48.68 13.73
C GLN A 297 -8.23 -49.40 13.07
N TRP A 298 -8.31 -49.35 11.74
CA TRP A 298 -9.46 -49.87 10.98
C TRP A 298 -9.39 -51.37 10.73
N ARG A 299 -8.20 -51.98 10.78
CA ARG A 299 -8.03 -53.43 10.55
C ARG A 299 -8.96 -54.27 11.43
N GLY A 300 -9.00 -53.98 12.72
CA GLY A 300 -9.84 -54.72 13.67
C GLY A 300 -11.34 -54.65 13.32
N ALA A 301 -11.85 -53.47 12.99
CA ALA A 301 -13.26 -53.30 12.61
C ALA A 301 -13.60 -53.97 11.28
N ILE A 302 -12.72 -53.88 10.28
CA ILE A 302 -12.90 -54.48 8.95
C ILE A 302 -12.90 -56.02 9.06
N GLU A 303 -11.91 -56.59 9.75
CA GLU A 303 -11.79 -58.04 9.93
C GLU A 303 -12.91 -58.61 10.81
N HIS A 304 -13.37 -57.85 11.81
CA HIS A 304 -14.53 -58.24 12.63
C HIS A 304 -15.83 -58.32 11.83
N LYS A 305 -15.99 -57.50 10.80
CA LYS A 305 -17.11 -57.59 9.83
C LYS A 305 -16.95 -58.79 8.86
N GLY A 306 -15.86 -59.54 8.95
CA GLY A 306 -15.57 -60.68 8.06
C GLY A 306 -14.98 -60.28 6.70
N LEU A 307 -14.51 -59.04 6.55
CA LEU A 307 -13.88 -58.54 5.33
C LEU A 307 -12.36 -58.73 5.37
N ARG A 308 -11.74 -58.89 4.21
CA ARG A 308 -10.27 -58.90 4.08
C ARG A 308 -9.73 -57.47 3.95
N PHE A 309 -8.83 -57.06 4.84
CA PHE A 309 -8.13 -55.78 4.72
C PHE A 309 -6.74 -55.96 4.09
N GLU A 310 -6.50 -55.30 2.95
CA GLU A 310 -5.21 -55.32 2.26
C GLU A 310 -4.57 -53.93 2.32
N TYR A 311 -3.57 -53.76 3.19
CA TYR A 311 -2.77 -52.54 3.24
C TYR A 311 -1.45 -52.74 2.49
N GLN A 312 -1.23 -51.94 1.45
CA GLN A 312 0.01 -51.91 0.67
C GLN A 312 0.75 -50.61 0.97
N PRO A 313 1.73 -50.63 1.89
CA PRO A 313 2.60 -49.48 2.12
C PRO A 313 3.46 -49.29 0.88
N GLY A 314 3.12 -48.28 0.07
CA GLY A 314 3.93 -47.82 -1.05
C GLY A 314 5.15 -47.02 -0.57
N GLN A 315 5.82 -46.34 -1.50
CA GLN A 315 6.91 -45.39 -1.19
C GLN A 315 6.50 -43.95 -1.55
N PRO A 316 5.53 -43.35 -0.83
CA PRO A 316 5.16 -41.97 -1.08
C PRO A 316 6.36 -41.04 -0.85
N GLN A 317 6.42 -39.92 -1.56
CA GLN A 317 7.43 -38.89 -1.32
C GLN A 317 7.37 -38.41 0.14
N GLU A 318 8.53 -38.07 0.72
CA GLU A 318 8.64 -37.46 2.06
C GLU A 318 8.17 -36.00 2.08
N ARG A 319 6.94 -35.75 1.63
CA ARG A 319 6.25 -34.48 1.78
C ARG A 319 5.44 -34.50 3.08
N ARG A 320 5.41 -33.34 3.74
CA ARG A 320 4.62 -33.16 4.96
C ARG A 320 3.33 -32.42 4.61
N TYR A 321 2.22 -32.93 5.13
CA TYR A 321 0.89 -32.38 4.94
C TYR A 321 0.25 -32.09 6.30
N ASN A 322 -0.83 -31.31 6.31
CA ASN A 322 -1.63 -31.12 7.51
C ASN A 322 -2.21 -32.48 7.98
N ALA A 323 -1.78 -32.95 9.16
CA ALA A 323 -2.11 -34.27 9.66
C ALA A 323 -3.62 -34.45 9.90
N SER A 324 -4.32 -33.38 10.30
CA SER A 324 -5.77 -33.42 10.56
C SER A 324 -6.56 -33.60 9.26
N PHE A 325 -6.18 -32.89 8.21
CA PHE A 325 -6.83 -33.03 6.89
C PHE A 325 -6.57 -34.40 6.26
N LEU A 326 -5.33 -34.90 6.30
CA LEU A 326 -5.03 -36.25 5.82
C LEU A 326 -5.83 -37.32 6.58
N ARG A 327 -5.85 -37.26 7.92
CA ARG A 327 -6.62 -38.21 8.75
C ARG A 327 -8.11 -38.16 8.44
N SER A 328 -8.65 -36.96 8.21
CA SER A 328 -10.07 -36.80 7.87
C SER A 328 -10.40 -37.37 6.49
N VAL A 329 -9.60 -37.10 5.46
CA VAL A 329 -9.86 -37.61 4.11
C VAL A 329 -9.75 -39.12 4.08
N LEU A 330 -8.62 -39.67 4.54
CA LEU A 330 -8.37 -41.12 4.53
C LEU A 330 -9.37 -41.87 5.43
N GLY A 331 -9.65 -41.34 6.62
CA GLY A 331 -10.61 -41.93 7.56
C GLY A 331 -12.04 -41.97 7.02
N ASN A 332 -12.48 -40.92 6.31
CA ASN A 332 -13.81 -40.90 5.68
C ASN A 332 -13.92 -41.91 4.54
N LEU A 333 -12.87 -42.07 3.73
CA LEU A 333 -12.88 -43.05 2.64
C LEU A 333 -12.86 -44.49 3.17
N LEU A 334 -12.07 -44.78 4.21
CA LEU A 334 -12.08 -46.10 4.87
C LEU A 334 -13.41 -46.41 5.56
N ARG A 335 -14.02 -45.42 6.23
CA ARG A 335 -15.35 -45.55 6.83
C ARG A 335 -16.40 -45.89 5.77
N ASN A 336 -16.38 -45.18 4.64
CA ASN A 336 -17.28 -45.45 3.51
C ASN A 336 -17.06 -46.88 2.96
N ALA A 337 -15.81 -47.29 2.75
CA ALA A 337 -15.49 -48.64 2.27
C ALA A 337 -16.02 -49.74 3.21
N LEU A 338 -15.85 -49.57 4.53
CA LEU A 338 -16.39 -50.51 5.53
C LEU A 338 -17.91 -50.56 5.52
N HIS A 339 -18.56 -49.40 5.37
CA HIS A 339 -20.01 -49.30 5.42
C HIS A 339 -20.69 -50.00 4.24
N TYR A 340 -20.18 -49.77 3.03
CA TYR A 340 -20.80 -50.24 1.79
C TYR A 340 -20.30 -51.60 1.27
N THR A 341 -19.41 -52.26 2.02
CA THR A 341 -18.92 -53.62 1.70
C THR A 341 -19.45 -54.63 2.71
N ASP A 342 -20.28 -55.56 2.26
CA ASP A 342 -20.86 -56.61 3.13
C ASP A 342 -20.04 -57.91 3.11
N SER A 343 -19.39 -58.22 1.98
CA SER A 343 -18.50 -59.37 1.83
C SER A 343 -17.42 -59.04 0.81
N GLY A 344 -16.19 -59.47 1.05
CA GLY A 344 -15.07 -59.28 0.12
C GLY A 344 -13.85 -58.65 0.80
N SER A 345 -13.24 -57.69 0.13
CA SER A 345 -12.05 -56.97 0.58
C SER A 345 -12.16 -55.45 0.49
N ILE A 346 -11.36 -54.79 1.34
CA ILE A 346 -11.04 -53.37 1.28
C ILE A 346 -9.53 -53.26 1.15
N ARG A 347 -9.05 -52.44 0.21
CA ARG A 347 -7.63 -52.25 -0.04
C ARG A 347 -7.25 -50.78 0.10
N LEU A 348 -6.16 -50.52 0.81
CA LEU A 348 -5.51 -49.21 0.90
C LEU A 348 -4.12 -49.32 0.27
N VAL A 349 -3.88 -48.52 -0.78
CA VAL A 349 -2.61 -48.47 -1.51
C VAL A 349 -2.04 -47.07 -1.44
N LEU A 350 -0.80 -46.92 -0.96
CA LEU A 350 -0.09 -45.64 -1.06
C LEU A 350 0.64 -45.54 -2.41
N LYS A 351 0.58 -44.36 -3.02
CA LYS A 351 1.27 -43.99 -4.26
C LYS A 351 2.27 -42.87 -3.99
N ASP A 352 3.16 -42.61 -4.95
CA ASP A 352 4.23 -41.60 -4.84
C ASP A 352 3.73 -40.23 -4.38
N ASP A 353 2.57 -39.79 -4.87
CA ASP A 353 2.00 -38.48 -4.58
C ASP A 353 0.54 -38.56 -4.10
N GLY A 354 0.10 -39.69 -3.55
CA GLY A 354 -1.30 -39.87 -3.19
C GLY A 354 -1.62 -41.24 -2.63
N PHE A 355 -2.91 -41.58 -2.59
CA PHE A 355 -3.35 -42.90 -2.14
C PHE A 355 -4.64 -43.32 -2.82
N VAL A 356 -4.92 -44.61 -2.74
CA VAL A 356 -6.12 -45.24 -3.29
C VAL A 356 -6.80 -46.08 -2.22
N VAL A 357 -8.11 -45.91 -2.08
CA VAL A 357 -8.98 -46.79 -1.30
C VAL A 357 -9.91 -47.51 -2.27
N GLU A 358 -9.79 -48.84 -2.31
CA GLU A 358 -10.63 -49.73 -3.13
C GLU A 358 -11.50 -50.58 -2.22
N ASP A 359 -12.76 -50.74 -2.60
CA ASP A 359 -13.69 -51.67 -1.97
C ASP A 359 -14.31 -52.61 -3.00
N SER A 360 -14.88 -53.71 -2.51
CA SER A 360 -15.60 -54.71 -3.31
C SER A 360 -17.10 -54.69 -3.07
N GLY A 361 -17.60 -53.54 -2.59
CA GLY A 361 -19.00 -53.34 -2.23
C GLY A 361 -19.94 -53.22 -3.42
N VAL A 362 -21.11 -52.63 -3.18
CA VAL A 362 -22.20 -52.51 -4.16
C VAL A 362 -21.85 -51.67 -5.40
N GLY A 363 -20.78 -50.87 -5.33
CA GLY A 363 -20.36 -49.96 -6.39
C GLY A 363 -21.29 -48.74 -6.55
N ILE A 364 -20.86 -47.77 -7.37
CA ILE A 364 -21.63 -46.57 -7.70
C ILE A 364 -21.77 -46.50 -9.24
N PRO A 365 -23.01 -46.41 -9.78
CA PRO A 365 -23.25 -46.20 -11.21
C PRO A 365 -22.52 -44.96 -11.72
N GLU A 366 -22.01 -45.01 -12.95
CA GLU A 366 -21.19 -43.94 -13.53
C GLU A 366 -21.89 -42.58 -13.53
N GLU A 367 -23.20 -42.57 -13.82
CA GLU A 367 -24.07 -41.39 -13.83
C GLU A 367 -24.18 -40.69 -12.46
N ASP A 368 -23.98 -41.42 -11.35
CA ASP A 368 -24.11 -40.88 -9.99
C ASP A 368 -22.75 -40.44 -9.40
N ARG A 369 -21.62 -40.83 -9.99
CA ARG A 369 -20.27 -40.65 -9.38
C ARG A 369 -19.91 -39.19 -9.10
N GLU A 370 -20.19 -38.29 -10.03
CA GLU A 370 -19.93 -36.86 -9.82
C GLU A 370 -20.86 -36.25 -8.77
N ALA A 371 -22.12 -36.69 -8.73
CA ALA A 371 -23.10 -36.20 -7.79
C ALA A 371 -22.79 -36.63 -6.35
N MET A 372 -22.13 -37.78 -6.14
CA MET A 372 -21.77 -38.31 -4.82
C MET A 372 -20.80 -37.42 -4.02
N PHE A 373 -20.08 -36.48 -4.66
CA PHE A 373 -19.26 -35.49 -3.98
C PHE A 373 -20.05 -34.25 -3.51
N ARG A 374 -21.34 -34.12 -3.89
CA ARG A 374 -22.20 -33.02 -3.43
C ARG A 374 -22.75 -33.32 -2.03
N PRO A 375 -22.91 -32.29 -1.18
CA PRO A 375 -23.54 -32.47 0.14
C PRO A 375 -24.94 -33.07 0.02
N PHE A 376 -25.28 -33.99 0.93
CA PHE A 376 -26.60 -34.63 1.04
C PHE A 376 -27.00 -35.58 -0.10
N VAL A 377 -26.07 -35.91 -1.01
CA VAL A 377 -26.32 -36.90 -2.07
C VAL A 377 -25.99 -38.31 -1.59
N ARG A 378 -26.89 -39.26 -1.89
CA ARG A 378 -26.76 -40.68 -1.56
C ARG A 378 -26.87 -41.52 -2.83
N GLY A 379 -26.14 -42.63 -2.86
CA GLY A 379 -26.22 -43.59 -3.96
C GLY A 379 -27.55 -44.37 -3.98
N PRO A 380 -27.87 -45.07 -5.09
CA PRO A 380 -29.14 -45.78 -5.29
C PRO A 380 -29.36 -46.95 -4.32
N ALA A 381 -28.28 -47.47 -3.69
CA ALA A 381 -28.37 -48.45 -2.61
C ALA A 381 -28.86 -47.77 -1.31
N LYS A 382 -30.18 -47.86 -1.04
CA LYS A 382 -30.86 -47.37 0.18
C LYS A 382 -30.43 -48.02 1.52
N ARG A 383 -29.21 -48.56 1.62
CA ARG A 383 -28.74 -49.35 2.77
C ARG A 383 -27.75 -48.62 3.71
N GLY A 384 -27.28 -47.42 3.36
CA GLY A 384 -26.27 -46.73 4.17
C GLY A 384 -26.87 -45.72 5.17
N ASP A 385 -26.67 -45.96 6.47
CA ASP A 385 -26.78 -44.92 7.51
C ASP A 385 -25.66 -43.89 7.38
N GLY A 386 -25.98 -42.70 6.85
CA GLY A 386 -25.05 -41.58 6.70
C GLY A 386 -25.66 -40.43 5.88
N LEU A 387 -25.37 -39.18 6.23
CA LEU A 387 -25.93 -37.99 5.56
C LEU A 387 -25.43 -37.72 4.14
N GLY A 388 -24.57 -38.56 3.56
CA GLY A 388 -23.89 -38.25 2.29
C GLY A 388 -22.88 -37.10 2.43
N LEU A 389 -22.46 -36.78 3.65
CA LEU A 389 -21.55 -35.67 3.92
C LEU A 389 -20.08 -36.06 3.84
N GLY A 390 -19.74 -37.33 4.08
CA GLY A 390 -18.35 -37.80 4.14
C GLY A 390 -17.57 -37.54 2.84
N LEU A 391 -18.17 -37.81 1.68
CA LEU A 391 -17.54 -37.54 0.38
C LEU A 391 -17.51 -36.04 0.05
N SER A 392 -18.52 -35.27 0.47
CA SER A 392 -18.51 -33.81 0.30
C SER A 392 -17.45 -33.12 1.16
N LEU A 393 -17.14 -33.69 2.34
CA LEU A 393 -16.05 -33.24 3.20
C LEU A 393 -14.70 -33.57 2.57
N VAL A 394 -14.54 -34.78 2.02
CA VAL A 394 -13.36 -35.18 1.25
C VAL A 394 -13.12 -34.20 0.10
N GLN A 395 -14.13 -33.91 -0.73
CA GLN A 395 -14.04 -32.96 -1.84
C GLN A 395 -13.60 -31.57 -1.36
N ARG A 396 -14.25 -31.02 -0.32
CA ARG A 396 -13.92 -29.69 0.20
C ARG A 396 -12.50 -29.59 0.78
N ILE A 397 -12.04 -30.63 1.48
CA ILE A 397 -10.66 -30.66 1.98
C ILE A 397 -9.70 -30.72 0.79
N CYS A 398 -9.99 -31.54 -0.21
CA CYS A 398 -9.18 -31.62 -1.41
C CYS A 398 -9.09 -30.26 -2.13
N ASP A 399 -10.23 -29.62 -2.41
CA ASP A 399 -10.30 -28.30 -3.04
C ASP A 399 -9.48 -27.25 -2.25
N ASN A 400 -9.61 -27.24 -0.92
CA ASN A 400 -8.91 -26.27 -0.06
C ASN A 400 -7.40 -26.54 0.07
N GLN A 401 -6.97 -27.79 -0.07
CA GLN A 401 -5.54 -28.15 -0.04
C GLN A 401 -4.91 -28.21 -1.44
N GLY A 402 -5.70 -27.93 -2.49
CA GLY A 402 -5.31 -28.07 -3.88
C GLY A 402 -5.13 -29.53 -4.34
N TRP A 403 -5.62 -30.50 -3.58
CA TRP A 403 -5.60 -31.93 -3.92
C TRP A 403 -6.76 -32.27 -4.85
N THR A 404 -6.67 -33.41 -5.52
CA THR A 404 -7.75 -33.93 -6.39
C THR A 404 -8.25 -35.26 -5.87
N VAL A 405 -9.57 -35.45 -5.78
CA VAL A 405 -10.19 -36.75 -5.51
C VAL A 405 -10.98 -37.21 -6.73
N SER A 406 -10.87 -38.50 -7.06
CA SER A 406 -11.58 -39.12 -8.18
C SER A 406 -12.21 -40.44 -7.76
N LEU A 407 -13.33 -40.78 -8.40
CA LEU A 407 -14.10 -42.00 -8.15
C LEU A 407 -14.23 -42.81 -9.45
N SER A 408 -13.78 -44.06 -9.40
CA SER A 408 -13.84 -45.03 -10.50
C SER A 408 -14.43 -46.37 -10.02
N ALA A 409 -14.77 -47.27 -10.95
CA ALA A 409 -15.23 -48.61 -10.59
C ALA A 409 -14.06 -49.50 -10.13
N SER A 410 -14.30 -50.36 -9.14
CA SER A 410 -13.42 -51.48 -8.81
C SER A 410 -13.99 -52.76 -9.44
N GLN A 411 -13.16 -53.59 -10.08
CA GLN A 411 -13.59 -54.84 -10.71
C GLN A 411 -13.52 -56.01 -9.71
N PRO A 412 -14.49 -56.94 -9.68
CA PRO A 412 -15.69 -57.06 -10.54
C PRO A 412 -16.89 -56.21 -10.11
N THR A 413 -16.94 -55.75 -8.85
CA THR A 413 -17.92 -54.79 -8.31
C THR A 413 -17.26 -53.99 -7.18
N GLY A 414 -17.62 -52.71 -7.00
CA GLY A 414 -17.13 -51.86 -5.90
C GLY A 414 -16.66 -50.47 -6.35
N CYS A 415 -16.13 -49.68 -5.42
CA CYS A 415 -15.62 -48.33 -5.70
C CYS A 415 -14.10 -48.25 -5.55
N ARG A 416 -13.50 -47.37 -6.35
CA ARG A 416 -12.08 -47.01 -6.29
C ARG A 416 -11.96 -45.50 -6.17
N PHE A 417 -11.62 -45.04 -4.96
CA PHE A 417 -11.34 -43.64 -4.65
C PHE A 417 -9.84 -43.38 -4.73
N GLU A 418 -9.44 -42.44 -5.57
CA GLU A 418 -8.04 -42.04 -5.73
C GLU A 418 -7.88 -40.57 -5.38
N VAL A 419 -6.96 -40.28 -4.46
CA VAL A 419 -6.64 -38.94 -3.99
C VAL A 419 -5.21 -38.60 -4.41
N ASP A 420 -5.05 -37.57 -5.24
CA ASP A 420 -3.78 -36.98 -5.64
C ASP A 420 -3.48 -35.76 -4.76
N LEU A 421 -2.36 -35.82 -4.04
CA LEU A 421 -1.88 -34.78 -3.13
C LEU A 421 -0.93 -33.79 -3.82
N LYS A 422 -0.68 -33.92 -5.14
CA LYS A 422 -0.08 -32.84 -5.93
C LYS A 422 -1.03 -31.66 -5.89
N GLY A 423 -0.59 -30.59 -5.22
CA GLY A 423 -1.27 -29.31 -5.34
C GLY A 423 -1.43 -28.96 -6.82
N ASN A 424 -2.62 -28.59 -7.26
CA ASN A 424 -2.77 -27.82 -8.49
C ASN A 424 -1.86 -26.60 -8.34
N ALA A 425 -0.70 -26.61 -9.02
CA ALA A 425 0.08 -25.41 -9.19
C ALA A 425 -0.84 -24.42 -9.91
N ASN A 426 -1.36 -23.45 -9.17
CA ASN A 426 -2.11 -22.37 -9.76
C ASN A 426 -1.20 -21.71 -10.82
N PRO A 427 -1.57 -21.66 -12.11
CA PRO A 427 -0.75 -21.03 -13.14
C PRO A 427 -0.93 -19.51 -13.02
N ALA A 428 -0.50 -18.92 -11.91
CA ALA A 428 -0.43 -17.49 -11.68
C ALA A 428 0.45 -17.19 -10.45
N SER A 429 1.77 -17.22 -10.64
CA SER A 429 2.72 -16.44 -9.86
C SER A 429 3.82 -15.90 -10.75
#